data_AF-A0A2A2J5H5-F1
#
_entry.id   AF-A0A2A2J5H5-F1
#
_cell.length_a   1.000
_cell.length_b   1.000
_cell.length_c   1.000
_cell.angle_alpha   90.00
_cell.angle_beta   90.00
_cell.angle_gamma   90.00
#
_symmetry.space_group_name_H-M   'P 1'
#
loop_
_entity.id
_entity.type
_entity.pdbx_description
1 polymer ?
#
loop_
_entity_poly.entity_id
_entity_poly.type
_entity_poly.pdbx_seq_one_letter_code
_entity_poly.pdbx_strand_id
1 'polypeptide(L)'
;MISHVRRFWPKHPIIFYDFGLKPSTIKDFKKICNLEVRTFPFEKFPPYVKNMLEYRWKPLAMALVLKEFKSIWYMDSSIRWLKPEMYKYYDMLRCKHPYVISIVSKNVSLLQTLLLIYQFTHQAINFRKYRNAVSNCTKSEYLLMNGNYHGIYSTTNFGTYDFLPTDKERLKEVTELQAGFALIARTKDAMDTLKWYVLCALEKECMAPKNSSIKCKFGKDMYHAEPTCHRYFVELLLYYHPGF
;
A
#
# COMPACT_ATOMS: atom_id res chain seq x y z
N MET A 1 -12.82 3.96 -11.85
CA MET A 1 -12.20 2.80 -11.17
C MET A 1 -12.94 1.50 -11.50
N ILE A 2 -14.19 1.34 -11.06
CA ILE A 2 -14.97 0.08 -11.18
C ILE A 2 -14.97 -0.46 -12.62
N SER A 3 -15.26 0.38 -13.62
CA SER A 3 -15.26 -0.01 -15.04
C SER A 3 -13.94 -0.63 -15.51
N HIS A 4 -12.80 -0.15 -15.00
CA HIS A 4 -11.48 -0.65 -15.39
C HIS A 4 -11.19 -2.02 -14.77
N VAL A 5 -11.62 -2.25 -13.52
CA VAL A 5 -11.56 -3.58 -12.90
C VAL A 5 -12.45 -4.55 -13.68
N ARG A 6 -13.69 -4.14 -13.98
CA ARG A 6 -14.68 -4.99 -14.67
C ARG A 6 -14.27 -5.39 -16.08
N ARG A 7 -13.45 -4.59 -16.77
CA ARG A 7 -12.89 -4.94 -18.09
C ARG A 7 -12.14 -6.26 -18.08
N PHE A 8 -11.40 -6.54 -17.00
CA PHE A 8 -10.57 -7.73 -16.89
C PHE A 8 -11.17 -8.79 -15.96
N TRP A 9 -11.94 -8.38 -14.95
CA TRP A 9 -12.54 -9.28 -13.95
C TRP A 9 -14.02 -8.96 -13.74
N PRO A 10 -14.88 -9.23 -14.75
CA PRO A 10 -16.29 -8.80 -14.74
C PRO A 10 -17.10 -9.42 -13.60
N LYS A 11 -16.73 -10.62 -13.12
CA LYS A 11 -17.44 -11.34 -12.05
C LYS A 11 -16.82 -11.20 -10.65
N HIS A 12 -15.65 -10.56 -10.51
CA HIS A 12 -15.01 -10.44 -9.19
C HIS A 12 -15.86 -9.58 -8.24
N PRO A 13 -16.10 -10.00 -6.99
CA PRO A 13 -16.81 -9.16 -6.03
C PRO A 13 -15.99 -7.91 -5.71
N ILE A 14 -16.66 -6.76 -5.61
CA ILE A 14 -16.06 -5.49 -5.18
C ILE A 14 -16.85 -4.99 -3.99
N ILE A 15 -16.16 -4.74 -2.88
CA ILE A 15 -16.73 -4.03 -1.74
C ILE A 15 -16.37 -2.56 -1.88
N PHE A 16 -17.38 -1.69 -1.83
CA PHE A 16 -17.23 -0.25 -1.86
C PHE A 16 -17.70 0.32 -0.53
N TYR A 17 -16.79 0.91 0.24
CA TYR A 17 -17.17 1.68 1.43
C TYR A 17 -17.67 3.07 1.04
N ASP A 18 -18.90 3.33 1.42
CA ASP A 18 -19.54 4.62 1.37
C ASP A 18 -19.16 5.45 2.62
N PHE A 19 -18.61 6.64 2.37
CA PHE A 19 -18.20 7.61 3.39
C PHE A 19 -19.14 8.84 3.44
N GLY A 20 -20.34 8.76 2.85
CA GLY A 20 -21.30 9.86 2.81
C GLY A 20 -21.63 10.34 1.39
N LEU A 21 -21.68 9.41 0.43
CA LEU A 21 -22.13 9.69 -0.93
C LEU A 21 -23.60 10.11 -0.96
N LYS A 22 -23.97 10.86 -2.01
CA LYS A 22 -25.36 11.26 -2.23
C LYS A 22 -26.26 10.02 -2.39
N PRO A 23 -27.50 10.04 -1.89
CA PRO A 23 -28.42 8.91 -2.03
C PRO A 23 -28.66 8.48 -3.49
N SER A 24 -28.64 9.42 -4.44
CA SER A 24 -28.71 9.12 -5.88
C SER A 24 -27.52 8.28 -6.37
N THR A 25 -26.31 8.63 -5.95
CA THR A 25 -25.09 7.87 -6.28
C THR A 25 -25.15 6.46 -5.68
N ILE A 26 -25.60 6.32 -4.43
CA ILE A 26 -25.81 5.00 -3.80
C ILE A 26 -26.80 4.16 -4.61
N LYS A 27 -27.93 4.78 -5.03
CA LYS A 27 -28.95 4.12 -5.85
C LYS A 27 -28.37 3.61 -7.18
N ASP A 28 -27.49 4.37 -7.80
CA ASP A 28 -26.84 3.94 -9.05
C ASP A 28 -25.78 2.86 -8.81
N PHE A 29 -25.01 2.94 -7.72
CA PHE A 29 -24.01 1.93 -7.39
C PHE A 29 -24.66 0.58 -7.09
N LYS A 30 -25.81 0.57 -6.41
CA LYS A 30 -26.58 -0.65 -6.13
C LYS A 30 -27.09 -1.37 -7.39
N LYS A 31 -27.11 -0.72 -8.56
CA LYS A 31 -27.46 -1.34 -9.85
C LYS A 31 -26.28 -2.10 -10.47
N ILE A 32 -25.06 -1.90 -9.98
CA ILE A 32 -23.85 -2.51 -10.55
C ILE A 32 -23.73 -3.96 -10.02
N CYS A 33 -23.71 -4.93 -10.93
CA CYS A 33 -23.55 -6.33 -10.58
C CYS A 33 -22.25 -6.60 -9.80
N ASN A 34 -22.33 -7.46 -8.78
CA ASN A 34 -21.21 -7.87 -7.93
C ASN A 34 -20.49 -6.69 -7.24
N LEU A 35 -21.18 -5.55 -7.06
CA LEU A 35 -20.73 -4.42 -6.24
C LEU A 35 -21.53 -4.40 -4.94
N GLU A 36 -20.86 -4.62 -3.83
CA GLU A 36 -21.43 -4.50 -2.50
C GLU A 36 -21.10 -3.13 -1.92
N VAL A 37 -22.12 -2.29 -1.73
CA VAL A 37 -21.96 -0.96 -1.13
C VAL A 37 -22.21 -1.07 0.37
N ARG A 38 -21.22 -0.70 1.18
CA ARG A 38 -21.29 -0.73 2.65
C ARG A 38 -21.12 0.68 3.21
N THR A 39 -21.97 1.13 4.10
CA THR A 39 -21.72 2.36 4.85
C THR A 39 -20.58 2.13 5.84
N PHE A 40 -19.59 3.02 5.86
CA PHE A 40 -18.49 2.93 6.81
C PHE A 40 -18.99 3.31 8.22
N PRO A 41 -18.78 2.45 9.24
CA PRO A 41 -19.38 2.63 10.56
C PRO A 41 -18.59 3.63 11.42
N PHE A 42 -18.59 4.91 11.03
CA PHE A 42 -17.86 5.97 11.74
C PHE A 42 -18.24 6.10 13.22
N GLU A 43 -19.48 5.78 13.57
CA GLU A 43 -20.02 5.79 14.93
C GLU A 43 -19.32 4.81 15.88
N LYS A 44 -18.64 3.80 15.35
CA LYS A 44 -17.88 2.82 16.14
C LYS A 44 -16.46 3.27 16.45
N PHE A 45 -16.03 4.42 15.93
CA PHE A 45 -14.67 4.91 16.03
C PHE A 45 -14.63 6.32 16.64
N PRO A 46 -13.45 6.75 17.14
CA PRO A 46 -13.30 8.10 17.64
C PRO A 46 -13.73 9.16 16.60
N PRO A 47 -14.35 10.27 17.01
CA PRO A 47 -14.94 11.25 16.09
C PRO A 47 -13.96 11.80 15.03
N TYR A 48 -12.68 11.90 15.36
CA TYR A 48 -11.63 12.39 14.45
C TYR A 48 -11.34 11.44 13.28
N VAL A 49 -11.79 10.18 13.31
CA VAL A 49 -11.71 9.26 12.15
C VAL A 49 -12.53 9.78 10.96
N LYS A 50 -13.55 10.61 11.21
CA LYS A 50 -14.34 11.28 10.16
C LYS A 50 -13.53 12.33 9.39
N ASN A 51 -12.36 12.76 9.88
CA ASN A 51 -11.51 13.67 9.13
C ASN A 51 -10.87 12.94 7.94
N MET A 52 -11.48 13.10 6.77
CA MET A 52 -11.04 12.43 5.54
C MET A 52 -9.64 12.84 5.07
N LEU A 53 -9.14 13.99 5.51
CA LEU A 53 -7.79 14.48 5.17
C LEU A 53 -6.67 13.74 5.92
N GLU A 54 -7.00 13.06 7.01
CA GLU A 54 -6.06 12.28 7.83
C GLU A 54 -6.06 10.79 7.47
N TYR A 55 -6.94 10.36 6.54
CA TYR A 55 -7.00 8.99 6.00
C TYR A 55 -7.07 7.84 7.01
N ARG A 56 -7.39 8.12 8.28
CA ARG A 56 -7.53 7.14 9.38
C ARG A 56 -8.46 5.98 9.05
N TRP A 57 -9.49 6.25 8.26
CA TRP A 57 -10.48 5.25 7.84
C TRP A 57 -9.87 4.13 6.97
N LYS A 58 -8.73 4.34 6.31
CA LYS A 58 -8.10 3.34 5.40
C LYS A 58 -7.75 2.02 6.11
N PRO A 59 -6.88 2.01 7.14
CA PRO A 59 -6.56 0.78 7.88
C PRO A 59 -7.78 0.14 8.53
N LEU A 60 -8.72 0.96 9.01
CA LEU A 60 -9.96 0.48 9.61
C LEU A 60 -10.83 -0.25 8.59
N ALA A 61 -10.99 0.30 7.38
CA ALA A 61 -11.72 -0.32 6.29
C ALA A 61 -11.06 -1.65 5.87
N MET A 62 -9.73 -1.67 5.73
CA MET A 62 -8.98 -2.90 5.41
C MET A 62 -9.18 -3.95 6.50
N ALA A 63 -9.08 -3.57 7.77
CA ALA A 63 -9.26 -4.47 8.91
C ALA A 63 -10.68 -5.03 9.01
N LEU A 64 -11.70 -4.22 8.75
CA LEU A 64 -13.10 -4.68 8.74
C LEU A 64 -13.32 -5.76 7.66
N VAL A 65 -12.84 -5.52 6.44
CA VAL A 65 -13.01 -6.51 5.35
C VAL A 65 -12.18 -7.77 5.60
N LEU A 66 -10.96 -7.64 6.14
CA LEU A 66 -10.12 -8.80 6.47
C LEU A 66 -10.71 -9.66 7.61
N LYS A 67 -11.68 -9.19 8.39
CA LYS A 67 -12.43 -10.09 9.30
C LYS A 67 -13.24 -11.14 8.53
N GLU A 68 -13.71 -10.79 7.34
CA GLU A 68 -14.58 -11.63 6.51
C GLU A 68 -13.79 -12.41 5.45
N PHE A 69 -12.76 -11.78 4.87
CA PHE A 69 -12.03 -12.33 3.72
C PHE A 69 -10.58 -12.73 4.07
N LYS A 70 -10.12 -13.84 3.49
CA LYS A 70 -8.75 -14.34 3.67
C LYS A 70 -7.70 -13.53 2.89
N SER A 71 -8.12 -12.76 1.88
CA SER A 71 -7.23 -11.90 1.12
C SER A 71 -8.03 -10.83 0.39
N ILE A 72 -7.47 -9.63 0.27
CA ILE A 72 -8.11 -8.50 -0.41
C ILE A 72 -7.11 -7.77 -1.32
N TRP A 73 -7.65 -7.19 -2.39
CA TRP A 73 -7.02 -6.08 -3.07
C TRP A 73 -7.67 -4.79 -2.55
N TYR A 74 -6.90 -3.99 -1.82
CA TYR A 74 -7.30 -2.62 -1.47
C TYR A 74 -6.88 -1.66 -2.58
N MET A 75 -7.77 -0.75 -2.96
CA MET A 75 -7.55 0.20 -4.04
C MET A 75 -8.22 1.53 -3.73
N ASP A 76 -7.47 2.63 -3.81
CA ASP A 76 -8.03 3.96 -3.86
C ASP A 76 -8.87 4.15 -5.14
N SER A 77 -9.88 5.01 -5.06
CA SER A 77 -10.77 5.33 -6.19
C SER A 77 -10.05 5.99 -7.37
N SER A 78 -8.80 6.41 -7.20
CA SER A 78 -7.91 6.93 -8.25
C SER A 78 -7.19 5.83 -9.04
N ILE A 79 -7.07 4.61 -8.51
CA ILE A 79 -6.32 3.52 -9.16
C ILE A 79 -7.08 2.98 -10.37
N ARG A 80 -6.36 2.66 -11.45
CA ARG A 80 -6.89 2.13 -12.70
C ARG A 80 -6.06 0.95 -13.16
N TRP A 81 -6.71 -0.20 -13.37
CA TRP A 81 -6.08 -1.34 -14.04
C TRP A 81 -6.07 -1.11 -15.55
N LEU A 82 -4.88 -1.18 -16.15
CA LEU A 82 -4.71 -1.08 -17.60
C LEU A 82 -4.40 -2.43 -18.25
N LYS A 83 -4.01 -3.44 -17.46
CA LYS A 83 -3.66 -4.80 -17.89
C LYS A 83 -4.15 -5.84 -16.88
N PRO A 84 -4.48 -7.08 -17.29
CA PRO A 84 -5.00 -8.15 -16.41
C PRO A 84 -3.89 -8.87 -15.64
N GLU A 85 -3.03 -8.15 -14.93
CA GLU A 85 -1.78 -8.70 -14.37
C GLU A 85 -1.82 -8.98 -12.87
N MET A 86 -3.01 -9.08 -12.26
CA MET A 86 -3.15 -9.41 -10.83
C MET A 86 -2.41 -10.69 -10.44
N TYR A 87 -2.37 -11.69 -11.32
CA TYR A 87 -1.76 -12.99 -11.04
C TYR A 87 -0.26 -12.92 -10.70
N LYS A 88 0.46 -11.93 -11.25
CA LYS A 88 1.90 -11.76 -11.00
C LYS A 88 2.17 -11.58 -9.50
N TYR A 89 1.30 -10.84 -8.81
CA TYR A 89 1.50 -10.56 -7.39
C TYR A 89 1.11 -11.73 -6.48
N TYR A 90 0.43 -12.75 -6.98
CA TYR A 90 0.07 -13.91 -6.17
C TYR A 90 1.28 -14.78 -5.85
N ASP A 91 2.27 -14.86 -6.75
CA ASP A 91 3.49 -15.61 -6.49
C ASP A 91 4.29 -14.98 -5.34
N MET A 92 4.28 -13.65 -5.24
CA MET A 92 4.89 -12.91 -4.12
C MET A 92 4.24 -13.23 -2.76
N LEU A 93 2.95 -13.60 -2.74
CA LEU A 93 2.27 -14.08 -1.52
C LEU A 93 2.52 -15.57 -1.24
N ARG A 94 2.78 -16.37 -2.28
CA ARG A 94 2.79 -17.84 -2.22
C ARG A 94 4.18 -18.43 -2.11
N CYS A 95 5.24 -17.63 -2.18
CA CYS A 95 6.62 -18.07 -2.02
C CYS A 95 6.80 -18.93 -0.74
N LYS A 96 6.65 -20.25 -0.90
CA LYS A 96 7.14 -21.31 -0.02
C LYS A 96 8.34 -21.87 -0.77
N HIS A 97 9.56 -21.80 -0.26
CA HIS A 97 10.72 -22.42 -0.92
C HIS A 97 10.41 -23.87 -1.33
N PRO A 98 10.48 -24.21 -2.63
CA PRO A 98 10.68 -25.59 -3.05
C PRO A 98 11.84 -25.60 -4.03
N TYR A 99 13.04 -25.88 -3.53
CA TYR A 99 14.27 -26.04 -4.32
C TYR A 99 14.88 -24.76 -4.91
N VAL A 100 16.16 -24.59 -4.60
CA VAL A 100 17.11 -23.74 -5.32
C VAL A 100 17.19 -24.24 -6.76
N ILE A 101 16.55 -23.56 -7.70
CA ILE A 101 16.84 -23.77 -9.13
C ILE A 101 18.14 -23.00 -9.41
N SER A 102 19.22 -23.75 -9.57
CA SER A 102 20.48 -23.26 -10.13
C SER A 102 20.22 -22.64 -11.51
N ILE A 103 20.28 -21.32 -11.62
CA ILE A 103 20.11 -20.63 -12.90
C ILE A 103 21.40 -20.74 -13.71
N VAL A 104 21.30 -21.46 -14.81
CA VAL A 104 22.29 -21.53 -15.89
C VAL A 104 22.48 -20.14 -16.51
N SER A 105 23.73 -19.66 -16.46
CA SER A 105 24.22 -18.50 -17.20
C SER A 105 24.11 -18.74 -18.71
N LYS A 106 23.46 -17.82 -19.45
CA LYS A 106 23.77 -17.60 -20.87
C LYS A 106 23.75 -16.10 -21.22
N ASN A 107 24.88 -15.66 -21.73
CA ASN A 107 25.22 -14.32 -22.22
C ASN A 107 24.23 -13.80 -23.28
N VAL A 108 23.86 -12.52 -23.20
CA VAL A 108 23.24 -11.78 -24.31
C VAL A 108 24.04 -10.48 -24.53
N SER A 109 24.51 -10.29 -25.76
CA SER A 109 25.46 -9.27 -26.21
C SER A 109 24.90 -7.85 -26.24
N LEU A 110 25.81 -6.90 -26.07
CA LEU A 110 25.64 -5.52 -25.58
C LEU A 110 25.16 -4.45 -26.59
N LEU A 111 24.49 -4.80 -27.70
CA LEU A 111 24.37 -3.86 -28.85
C LEU A 111 22.96 -3.51 -29.37
N GLN A 112 21.90 -3.69 -28.57
CA GLN A 112 20.54 -3.25 -28.94
C GLN A 112 19.93 -2.20 -28.00
N THR A 113 20.71 -1.66 -27.05
CA THR A 113 20.19 -0.92 -25.90
C THR A 113 19.89 0.56 -26.11
N LEU A 114 20.17 1.20 -27.25
CA LEU A 114 20.15 2.68 -27.31
C LEU A 114 18.86 3.37 -27.78
N LEU A 115 17.83 2.66 -28.25
CA LEU A 115 16.61 3.29 -28.80
C LEU A 115 15.30 3.02 -28.05
N LEU A 116 15.33 2.30 -26.92
CA LEU A 116 14.13 1.99 -26.11
C LEU A 116 14.10 2.69 -24.74
N ILE A 117 15.12 3.50 -24.41
CA ILE A 117 15.39 3.89 -23.02
C ILE A 117 14.42 4.96 -22.48
N TYR A 118 13.75 5.78 -23.30
CA TYR A 118 13.02 6.92 -22.74
C TYR A 118 11.56 6.64 -22.28
N GLN A 119 10.91 5.57 -22.73
CA GLN A 119 9.53 5.21 -22.31
C GLN A 119 9.42 3.98 -21.41
N PHE A 120 10.51 3.25 -21.16
CA PHE A 120 10.50 1.98 -20.43
C PHE A 120 11.02 2.04 -18.98
N THR A 121 11.53 3.18 -18.51
CA THR A 121 12.23 3.28 -17.22
C THR A 121 11.35 2.95 -16.01
N HIS A 122 10.07 3.30 -16.00
CA HIS A 122 9.18 2.94 -14.88
C HIS A 122 8.71 1.47 -14.89
N GLN A 123 8.54 0.85 -16.06
CA GLN A 123 8.14 -0.57 -16.13
C GLN A 123 9.32 -1.53 -15.87
N ALA A 124 10.54 -1.16 -16.29
CA ALA A 124 11.73 -1.99 -16.09
C ALA A 124 12.19 -2.05 -14.62
N ILE A 125 12.09 -0.93 -13.89
CA ILE A 125 12.40 -0.90 -12.44
C ILE A 125 11.43 -1.81 -11.68
N ASN A 126 10.13 -1.77 -12.03
CA ASN A 126 9.11 -2.58 -11.38
C ASN A 126 9.31 -4.08 -11.71
N PHE A 127 9.67 -4.42 -12.95
CA PHE A 127 9.94 -5.81 -13.34
C PHE A 127 11.22 -6.37 -12.72
N ARG A 128 12.31 -5.59 -12.62
CA ARG A 128 13.55 -6.03 -11.95
C ARG A 128 13.35 -6.17 -10.44
N LYS A 129 12.64 -5.24 -9.79
CA LYS A 129 12.27 -5.32 -8.36
C LYS A 129 11.36 -6.52 -8.09
N TYR A 130 10.35 -6.74 -8.93
CA TYR A 130 9.48 -7.91 -8.89
C TYR A 130 10.28 -9.22 -9.03
N ARG A 131 11.14 -9.32 -10.06
CA ARG A 131 11.97 -10.50 -10.32
C ARG A 131 12.91 -10.79 -9.15
N ASN A 132 13.53 -9.76 -8.57
CA ASN A 132 14.42 -9.89 -7.41
C ASN A 132 13.65 -10.29 -6.14
N ALA A 133 12.45 -9.75 -5.92
CA ALA A 133 11.62 -10.12 -4.77
C ALA A 133 11.16 -11.58 -4.83
N VAL A 134 10.77 -12.05 -6.03
CA VAL A 134 10.41 -13.45 -6.27
C VAL A 134 11.63 -14.37 -6.18
N SER A 135 12.79 -13.97 -6.74
CA SER A 135 14.02 -14.79 -6.68
C SER A 135 14.62 -14.89 -5.28
N ASN A 136 14.55 -13.81 -4.50
CA ASN A 136 15.08 -13.75 -3.14
C ASN A 136 14.07 -14.24 -2.09
N CYS A 137 12.88 -14.68 -2.53
CA CYS A 137 11.82 -15.17 -1.66
C CYS A 137 11.53 -14.20 -0.50
N THR A 138 11.56 -12.88 -0.76
CA THR A 138 11.25 -11.87 0.25
C THR A 138 9.74 -11.89 0.49
N LYS A 139 9.31 -12.74 1.42
CA LYS A 139 7.92 -12.92 1.83
C LYS A 139 7.40 -11.59 2.37
N SER A 140 6.42 -11.01 1.69
CA SER A 140 5.61 -9.94 2.27
C SER A 140 4.15 -10.26 2.00
N GLU A 141 3.41 -10.52 3.07
CA GLU A 141 1.99 -10.88 3.01
C GLU A 141 1.08 -9.63 3.02
N TYR A 142 1.70 -8.45 3.10
CA TYR A 142 1.12 -7.13 2.93
C TYR A 142 1.92 -6.38 1.85
N LEU A 143 1.47 -6.47 0.60
CA LEU A 143 2.19 -5.96 -0.55
C LEU A 143 1.65 -4.59 -0.96
N LEU A 144 2.53 -3.59 -0.97
CA LEU A 144 2.27 -2.27 -1.54
C LEU A 144 2.89 -2.11 -2.91
N MET A 145 2.12 -1.54 -3.82
CA MET A 145 2.47 -1.57 -5.24
C MET A 145 3.22 -0.32 -5.72
N ASN A 146 3.07 0.81 -5.03
CA ASN A 146 3.59 2.10 -5.49
C ASN A 146 4.60 2.67 -4.51
N GLY A 147 5.83 2.91 -4.96
CA GLY A 147 6.83 3.69 -4.22
C GLY A 147 6.86 5.13 -4.68
N ASN A 148 7.30 6.02 -3.80
CA ASN A 148 7.62 7.41 -4.12
C ASN A 148 9.12 7.57 -4.40
N TYR A 149 9.58 8.81 -4.58
CA TYR A 149 11.00 9.13 -4.84
C TYR A 149 11.74 9.65 -3.60
N HIS A 150 11.08 9.67 -2.45
CA HIS A 150 11.62 10.11 -1.17
C HIS A 150 11.50 9.01 -0.11
N GLY A 151 12.30 9.16 0.94
CA GLY A 151 12.30 8.25 2.07
C GLY A 151 11.04 8.36 2.93
N ILE A 152 10.76 7.30 3.68
CA ILE A 152 9.69 7.29 4.68
C ILE A 152 10.05 8.12 5.91
N TYR A 153 11.34 8.19 6.23
CA TYR A 153 11.84 8.98 7.35
C TYR A 153 11.48 10.45 7.19
N SER A 154 11.92 11.06 6.09
CA SER A 154 11.76 12.49 5.81
C SER A 154 10.31 12.97 5.63
N THR A 155 9.35 12.04 5.53
CA THR A 155 7.92 12.36 5.34
C THR A 155 7.02 12.04 6.52
N THR A 156 7.60 11.60 7.63
CA THR A 156 6.84 11.32 8.85
C THR A 156 7.24 12.26 9.97
N ASN A 157 6.31 13.08 10.42
CA ASN A 157 6.49 13.90 11.61
C ASN A 157 6.98 13.06 12.81
N PHE A 158 7.94 13.61 13.54
CA PHE A 158 8.60 12.90 14.64
C PHE A 158 7.65 12.39 15.72
N GLY A 159 6.56 13.11 16.01
CA GLY A 159 5.57 12.69 17.01
C GLY A 159 4.89 11.37 16.67
N THR A 160 4.87 10.94 15.40
CA THR A 160 4.37 9.61 15.02
C THR A 160 5.30 8.49 15.51
N TYR A 161 6.62 8.71 15.55
CA TYR A 161 7.57 7.68 15.97
C TYR A 161 7.47 7.34 17.46
N ASP A 162 6.92 8.23 18.28
CA ASP A 162 6.72 7.98 19.71
C ASP A 162 5.70 6.84 19.97
N PHE A 163 4.87 6.51 18.97
CA PHE A 163 3.85 5.48 19.05
C PHE A 163 4.23 4.18 18.33
N LEU A 164 5.27 4.21 17.49
CA LEU A 164 5.60 3.12 16.58
C LEU A 164 6.95 2.50 16.95
N PRO A 165 7.02 1.19 17.22
CA PRO A 165 8.27 0.52 17.58
C PRO A 165 9.15 0.33 16.35
N THR A 166 9.86 1.37 15.93
CA THR A 166 10.64 1.38 14.69
C THR A 166 12.06 1.89 14.90
N ASP A 167 12.96 1.46 14.02
CA ASP A 167 14.33 1.94 13.98
C ASP A 167 14.43 3.10 12.98
N LYS A 168 14.54 4.32 13.50
CA LYS A 168 14.60 5.55 12.70
C LYS A 168 15.79 5.59 11.75
N GLU A 169 16.93 4.99 12.09
CA GLU A 169 18.09 4.97 11.18
C GLU A 169 17.83 4.03 10.00
N ARG A 170 17.20 2.88 10.24
CA ARG A 170 16.79 1.99 9.15
C ARG A 170 15.76 2.65 8.22
N LEU A 171 14.89 3.51 8.75
CA LEU A 171 13.91 4.23 7.94
C LEU A 171 14.52 5.26 6.99
N LYS A 172 15.76 5.71 7.24
CA LYS A 172 16.46 6.61 6.30
C LYS A 172 16.90 5.90 5.03
N GLU A 173 17.05 4.58 5.04
CA GLU A 173 17.43 3.79 3.86
C GLU A 173 16.22 3.30 3.04
N VAL A 174 15.03 3.78 3.39
CA VAL A 174 13.78 3.15 2.99
C VAL A 174 12.90 4.14 2.22
N THR A 175 12.49 3.75 1.02
CA THR A 175 11.55 4.50 0.20
C THR A 175 10.13 4.47 0.79
N GLU A 176 9.46 5.63 0.80
CA GLU A 176 8.03 5.70 1.12
C GLU A 176 7.21 4.91 0.10
N LEU A 177 6.41 3.95 0.59
CA LEU A 177 5.40 3.25 -0.19
C LEU A 177 4.03 3.88 0.04
N GLN A 178 3.19 3.91 -0.99
CA GLN A 178 1.85 4.50 -0.94
C GLN A 178 0.80 3.47 -0.52
N ALA A 179 0.01 3.81 0.50
CA ALA A 179 -1.15 3.07 0.98
C ALA A 179 -2.40 3.17 0.08
N GLY A 180 -2.20 3.42 -1.23
CA GLY A 180 -3.29 3.60 -2.19
C GLY A 180 -3.63 2.32 -2.96
N PHE A 181 -2.74 1.35 -2.96
CA PHE A 181 -2.92 0.13 -3.72
C PHE A 181 -2.14 -1.03 -3.08
N ALA A 182 -2.88 -1.97 -2.49
CA ALA A 182 -2.31 -3.04 -1.70
C ALA A 182 -2.96 -4.40 -1.99
N LEU A 183 -2.16 -5.46 -1.91
CA LEU A 183 -2.61 -6.84 -1.84
C LEU A 183 -2.28 -7.39 -0.45
N ILE A 184 -3.31 -7.77 0.30
CA ILE A 184 -3.16 -8.17 1.70
C ILE A 184 -3.76 -9.56 1.89
N ALA A 185 -2.95 -10.51 2.37
CA ALA A 185 -3.41 -11.83 2.77
C ALA A 185 -3.52 -11.91 4.29
N ARG A 186 -4.63 -12.44 4.81
CA ARG A 186 -4.92 -12.57 6.25
C ARG A 186 -4.06 -13.66 6.88
N THR A 187 -2.84 -13.27 7.18
CA THR A 187 -1.76 -14.05 7.74
C THR A 187 -1.33 -13.39 9.04
N LYS A 188 -0.60 -14.10 9.90
CA LYS A 188 -0.16 -13.51 11.17
C LYS A 188 0.65 -12.23 10.93
N ASP A 189 1.63 -12.30 10.03
CA ASP A 189 2.54 -11.19 9.73
C ASP A 189 1.78 -9.98 9.16
N ALA A 190 0.91 -10.18 8.17
CA ALA A 190 0.13 -9.06 7.61
C ALA A 190 -0.87 -8.46 8.60
N MET A 191 -1.46 -9.29 9.48
CA MET A 191 -2.38 -8.82 10.50
C MET A 191 -1.65 -8.11 11.64
N ASP A 192 -0.41 -8.49 11.96
CA ASP A 192 0.44 -7.78 12.93
C ASP A 192 0.83 -6.40 12.38
N THR A 193 1.18 -6.29 11.09
CA THR A 193 1.38 -5.00 10.41
C THR A 193 0.11 -4.15 10.44
N LEU A 194 -1.03 -4.73 10.04
CA LEU A 194 -2.31 -4.03 10.02
C LEU A 194 -2.77 -3.61 11.41
N LYS A 195 -2.47 -4.40 12.46
CA LYS A 195 -2.77 -4.08 13.85
C LYS A 195 -2.13 -2.75 14.24
N TRP A 196 -0.83 -2.58 13.98
CA TRP A 196 -0.17 -1.31 14.27
C TRP A 196 -0.76 -0.15 13.45
N TYR A 197 -1.22 -0.43 12.23
CA TYR A 197 -1.79 0.62 11.37
C TYR A 197 -3.15 1.06 11.89
N VAL A 198 -3.96 0.12 12.34
CA VAL A 198 -5.22 0.37 13.03
C VAL A 198 -4.99 1.11 14.35
N LEU A 199 -4.03 0.67 15.18
CA LEU A 199 -3.72 1.33 16.45
C LEU A 199 -3.31 2.78 16.23
N CYS A 200 -2.43 3.05 15.27
CA CYS A 200 -2.03 4.42 14.95
C CYS A 200 -3.20 5.25 14.43
N ALA A 201 -4.10 4.67 13.62
CA ALA A 201 -5.29 5.37 13.14
C ALA A 201 -6.28 5.74 14.26
N LEU A 202 -6.37 4.88 15.28
CA LEU A 202 -7.19 5.07 16.47
C LEU A 202 -6.53 5.92 17.55
N GLU A 203 -5.25 6.27 17.40
CA GLU A 203 -4.54 7.19 18.28
C GLU A 203 -4.42 8.55 17.59
N LYS A 204 -4.92 9.61 18.24
CA LYS A 204 -5.07 10.92 17.61
C LYS A 204 -3.70 11.46 17.19
N GLU A 205 -2.73 11.44 18.09
CA GLU A 205 -1.42 12.04 17.84
C GLU A 205 -0.47 11.10 17.08
N CYS A 206 -0.80 9.81 16.93
CA CYS A 206 0.00 8.91 16.09
C CYS A 206 -0.20 9.22 14.61
N MET A 207 -1.45 9.14 14.12
CA MET A 207 -1.75 9.37 12.70
C MET A 207 -1.69 10.84 12.32
N ALA A 208 -2.00 11.76 13.25
CA ALA A 208 -1.99 13.19 12.97
C ALA A 208 -1.40 13.95 14.16
N PRO A 209 -0.08 13.81 14.40
CA PRO A 209 0.58 14.56 15.45
C PRO A 209 0.38 16.07 15.26
N LYS A 210 0.40 16.82 16.36
CA LYS A 210 0.45 18.29 16.32
C LYS A 210 1.51 18.79 15.33
N ASN A 211 1.17 19.88 14.64
CA ASN A 211 2.00 20.51 13.60
C ASN A 211 2.24 19.64 12.36
N SER A 212 1.39 18.63 12.10
CA SER A 212 1.39 17.90 10.84
C SER A 212 1.11 18.84 9.65
N SER A 213 1.94 18.74 8.62
CA SER A 213 1.80 19.47 7.35
C SER A 213 1.93 18.50 6.19
N ILE A 214 0.95 18.45 5.28
CA ILE A 214 1.01 17.56 4.11
C ILE A 214 2.11 17.97 3.12
N LYS A 215 2.45 19.26 3.09
CA LYS A 215 3.41 19.81 2.13
C LYS A 215 4.83 19.53 2.61
N CYS A 216 5.48 18.58 1.96
CA CYS A 216 6.90 18.31 2.13
C CYS A 216 7.75 19.24 1.28
N LYS A 217 8.84 19.75 1.86
CA LYS A 217 9.88 20.48 1.14
C LYS A 217 11.18 19.71 1.35
N PHE A 218 11.66 19.08 0.30
CA PHE A 218 12.90 18.35 0.35
C PHE A 218 14.05 19.21 -0.17
N GLY A 219 15.22 19.08 0.46
CA GLY A 219 16.48 19.55 -0.09
C GLY A 219 17.03 18.56 -1.11
N LYS A 220 18.36 18.55 -1.26
CA LYS A 220 19.05 17.53 -2.09
C LYS A 220 18.92 16.12 -1.51
N ASP A 221 18.84 16.01 -0.18
CA ASP A 221 18.62 14.74 0.51
C ASP A 221 17.13 14.54 0.79
N MET A 222 16.55 13.52 0.15
CA MET A 222 15.13 13.18 0.28
C MET A 222 14.88 12.03 1.27
N TYR A 223 15.92 11.50 1.91
CA TYR A 223 15.86 10.28 2.70
C TYR A 223 16.27 10.53 4.17
N HIS A 224 17.31 11.32 4.40
CA HIS A 224 17.85 11.59 5.74
C HIS A 224 17.44 12.95 6.29
N ALA A 225 16.82 13.80 5.46
CA ALA A 225 16.36 15.11 5.88
C ALA A 225 15.38 15.00 7.06
N GLU A 226 15.52 15.91 8.02
CA GLU A 226 14.58 15.98 9.13
C GLU A 226 13.14 16.20 8.62
N PRO A 227 12.14 15.54 9.19
CA PRO A 227 10.78 15.59 8.66
C PRO A 227 10.15 16.95 8.95
N THR A 228 9.91 17.73 7.90
CA THR A 228 9.19 19.02 7.99
C THR A 228 7.71 18.87 7.65
N CYS A 229 7.25 17.65 7.39
CA CYS A 229 5.91 17.33 6.93
C CYS A 229 5.44 16.01 7.54
N HIS A 230 4.16 15.73 7.37
CA HIS A 230 3.55 14.47 7.71
C HIS A 230 2.65 14.05 6.55
N ARG A 231 3.00 12.93 5.95
CA ARG A 231 2.18 12.27 4.95
C ARG A 231 1.32 11.24 5.69
N TYR A 232 0.03 11.50 5.81
CA TYR A 232 -0.96 10.60 6.43
C TYR A 232 -1.12 9.24 5.73
N PHE A 233 -0.40 9.04 4.63
CA PHE A 233 -0.40 7.81 3.81
C PHE A 233 0.75 6.88 4.13
N VAL A 234 1.48 7.14 5.21
CA VAL A 234 2.81 6.58 5.37
C VAL A 234 2.75 5.35 6.26
N GLU A 235 2.82 4.20 5.60
CA GLU A 235 2.93 2.88 6.19
C GLU A 235 4.34 2.67 6.73
N LEU A 236 4.64 3.41 7.80
CA LEU A 236 5.79 3.25 8.67
C LEU A 236 5.99 1.80 9.19
N LEU A 237 4.95 1.00 9.03
CA LEU A 237 4.67 -0.24 9.72
C LEU A 237 5.10 -1.48 8.95
N LEU A 238 5.41 -1.35 7.66
CA LEU A 238 5.97 -2.47 6.89
C LEU A 238 7.44 -2.77 7.23
N TYR A 239 8.08 -1.88 7.98
CA TYR A 239 9.47 -2.04 8.39
C TYR A 239 9.61 -2.57 9.83
N TYR A 240 8.48 -2.78 10.51
CA TYR A 240 8.43 -3.64 11.68
C TYR A 240 8.47 -5.10 11.21
N HIS A 241 9.68 -5.65 11.08
CA HIS A 241 9.86 -7.09 10.94
C HIS A 241 10.13 -7.63 12.35
N PRO A 242 9.21 -8.40 12.98
CA PRO A 242 9.43 -9.03 14.28
C PRO A 242 10.33 -10.28 14.15
N GLY A 243 11.41 -10.16 13.37
CA GLY A 243 12.36 -11.22 13.03
C GLY A 243 13.75 -11.02 13.63
N PHE A 244 13.84 -10.27 14.72
CA PHE A 244 14.87 -10.42 15.76
C PHE A 244 14.14 -10.72 17.08
#